data_AF-A0A1T5IVN4-F1
#
_entry.id   AF-A0A1T5IVN4-F1
#
_cell.length_a   1.000
_cell.length_b   1.000
_cell.length_c   1.000
_cell.angle_alpha   90.00
_cell.angle_beta   90.00
_cell.angle_gamma   90.00
#
_symmetry.space_group_name_H-M   'P 1'
#
loop_
_entity.id
_entity.type
_entity.pdbx_description
1 polymer ?
#
loop_
_entity_poly.entity_id
_entity_poly.type
_entity_poly.pdbx_seq_one_letter_code
_entity_poly.pdbx_strand_id
1 'polypeptide(L)'
;MKTPALKFILTASTAILSGFYALAQVTPEALLRENLDRAACHFHSYEYIPAAETPAPEGYKAFYVNHYGRHGSRRSTNWYAETGYYNIKKAKKAGILTPLGEELYNDVSKIYAEHVDMVGELSERGAREHRAIAERLYWRYPEIFNGERTEVDARASTVQRCIISMAHFTSSLDDCAPALKFDFRTGKKHWRIINHEYYDRKSISKYCEQVKDSVIRAMMDPTRFMNSIIKADPDGVVGDPYAFMESIFTTGAISQCLDYPADVLGKYFTFDEVLAEYCSYNSRMYADMSNSLEFGDNVIWAPAQGLAQDFIERGDAAISRDSKRAADLRFGHDTGILPFAGLLGLEGVSLRRRSGDISDYWSSSMMVPMATNLQMVYFRNDKDDILVKIYYNERETKIDGLDAVTGPYYRWDDLKAWINSRIDEVNARINNR
;
A
#
# COMPACT_ATOMS: atom_id res chain seq x y z
N MET A 1 -12.77 -25.09 -76.53
CA MET A 1 -13.89 -24.17 -76.23
C MET A 1 -14.41 -24.52 -74.84
N LYS A 2 -13.71 -24.10 -73.78
CA LYS A 2 -14.04 -22.98 -72.85
C LYS A 2 -15.50 -22.99 -72.35
N THR A 3 -15.71 -23.73 -71.26
CA THR A 3 -16.83 -23.66 -70.30
C THR A 3 -16.65 -22.44 -69.36
N PRO A 4 -17.74 -21.86 -68.80
CA PRO A 4 -17.68 -20.57 -68.10
C PRO A 4 -17.27 -20.72 -66.63
N ALA A 5 -16.51 -19.74 -66.13
CA ALA A 5 -16.13 -19.62 -64.73
C ALA A 5 -17.27 -18.97 -63.92
N LEU A 6 -17.73 -19.69 -62.91
CA LEU A 6 -18.68 -19.23 -61.89
C LEU A 6 -17.92 -18.35 -60.88
N LYS A 7 -18.35 -17.10 -60.69
CA LYS A 7 -17.85 -16.21 -59.64
C LYS A 7 -18.34 -16.72 -58.28
N PHE A 8 -17.45 -17.23 -57.45
CA PHE A 8 -17.70 -17.38 -56.01
C PHE A 8 -17.27 -16.09 -55.29
N ILE A 9 -18.24 -15.44 -54.66
CA ILE A 9 -18.01 -14.38 -53.68
C ILE A 9 -17.60 -15.08 -52.38
N LEU A 10 -16.35 -14.90 -51.97
CA LEU A 10 -15.85 -15.37 -50.68
C LEU A 10 -15.99 -14.21 -49.67
N THR A 11 -17.08 -14.21 -48.91
CA THR A 11 -17.19 -13.40 -47.70
C THR A 11 -16.33 -14.04 -46.61
N ALA A 12 -15.14 -13.48 -46.38
CA ALA A 12 -14.30 -13.85 -45.26
C ALA A 12 -14.85 -13.19 -43.98
N SER A 13 -15.66 -13.92 -43.23
CA SER A 13 -16.01 -13.56 -41.85
C SER A 13 -14.84 -13.95 -40.94
N THR A 14 -13.94 -13.00 -40.66
CA THR A 14 -12.98 -13.14 -39.57
C THR A 14 -13.72 -12.95 -38.24
N ALA A 15 -14.08 -14.06 -37.60
CA ALA A 15 -14.44 -14.08 -36.19
C ALA A 15 -13.19 -13.73 -35.37
N ILE A 16 -13.12 -12.50 -34.87
CA ILE A 16 -12.18 -12.13 -33.82
C ILE A 16 -12.68 -12.84 -32.55
N LEU A 17 -12.06 -13.96 -32.18
CA LEU A 17 -12.19 -14.51 -30.84
C LEU A 17 -11.61 -13.50 -29.86
N SER A 18 -12.47 -12.65 -29.30
CA SER A 18 -12.20 -11.94 -28.06
C SER A 18 -12.12 -12.98 -26.95
N GLY A 19 -10.92 -13.50 -26.72
CA GLY A 19 -10.62 -14.31 -25.54
C GLY A 19 -10.80 -13.43 -24.30
N PHE A 20 -11.95 -13.58 -23.64
CA PHE A 20 -12.08 -13.18 -22.25
C PHE A 20 -11.17 -14.08 -21.43
N TYR A 21 -9.93 -13.65 -21.22
CA TYR A 21 -9.16 -14.12 -20.08
C TYR A 21 -9.90 -13.61 -18.84
N ALA A 22 -10.71 -14.48 -18.24
CA ALA A 22 -10.92 -14.39 -16.80
C ALA A 22 -9.52 -14.52 -16.18
N LEU A 23 -8.92 -13.39 -15.80
CA LEU A 23 -7.74 -13.41 -14.94
C LEU A 23 -8.19 -14.14 -13.69
N ALA A 24 -7.75 -15.39 -13.53
CA ALA A 24 -7.85 -16.06 -12.24
C ALA A 24 -7.21 -15.10 -11.23
N GLN A 25 -7.96 -14.72 -10.20
CA GLN A 25 -7.44 -13.90 -9.12
C GLN A 25 -6.23 -14.65 -8.53
N VAL A 26 -5.03 -14.09 -8.71
CA VAL A 26 -3.81 -14.69 -8.16
C VAL A 26 -3.99 -14.73 -6.64
N THR A 27 -3.96 -15.92 -6.06
CA THR A 27 -4.17 -16.07 -4.62
C THR A 27 -2.99 -15.48 -3.86
N PRO A 28 -3.19 -14.97 -2.64
CA PRO A 28 -2.07 -14.50 -1.82
C PRO A 28 -1.00 -15.57 -1.59
N GLU A 29 -1.38 -16.84 -1.47
CA GLU A 29 -0.42 -17.95 -1.41
C GLU A 29 0.47 -18.01 -2.67
N ALA A 30 -0.11 -17.91 -3.87
CA ALA A 30 0.65 -17.92 -5.12
C ALA A 30 1.64 -16.74 -5.18
N LEU A 31 1.23 -15.56 -4.74
CA LEU A 31 2.11 -14.38 -4.65
C LEU A 31 3.31 -14.62 -3.72
N LEU A 32 3.10 -15.29 -2.59
CA LEU A 32 4.15 -15.63 -1.63
C LEU A 32 5.11 -16.70 -2.17
N ARG A 33 4.62 -17.64 -2.99
CA ARG A 33 5.49 -18.65 -3.64
C ARG A 33 6.42 -18.03 -4.67
N GLU A 34 6.01 -16.96 -5.34
CA GLU A 34 6.87 -16.21 -6.26
C GLU A 34 7.94 -15.40 -5.53
N ASN A 35 7.56 -14.77 -4.42
CA ASN A 35 8.47 -13.96 -3.62
C ASN A 35 8.06 -13.98 -2.14
N LEU A 36 8.86 -14.65 -1.32
CA LEU A 36 8.60 -14.83 0.11
C LEU A 36 8.61 -13.50 0.89
N ASP A 37 9.29 -12.46 0.39
CA ASP A 37 9.29 -11.13 1.00
C ASP A 37 7.90 -10.50 1.04
N ARG A 38 6.97 -10.92 0.18
CA ARG A 38 5.56 -10.49 0.20
C ARG A 38 4.82 -10.99 1.43
N ALA A 39 5.36 -11.95 2.18
CA ALA A 39 4.81 -12.37 3.46
C ALA A 39 4.92 -11.28 4.55
N ALA A 40 5.72 -10.24 4.33
CA ALA A 40 5.89 -9.15 5.30
C ALA A 40 4.66 -8.21 5.43
N CYS A 41 3.55 -8.52 4.75
CA CYS A 41 2.32 -7.73 4.79
C CYS A 41 2.60 -6.25 4.49
N HIS A 42 2.10 -5.32 5.31
CA HIS A 42 2.38 -3.88 5.20
C HIS A 42 3.86 -3.48 5.41
N PHE A 43 4.75 -4.39 5.81
CA PHE A 43 6.20 -4.16 5.81
C PHE A 43 6.87 -4.55 4.49
N HIS A 44 6.12 -5.12 3.55
CA HIS A 44 6.64 -5.39 2.23
C HIS A 44 7.14 -4.10 1.60
N SER A 45 8.38 -4.11 1.13
CA SER A 45 8.98 -2.96 0.44
C SER A 45 8.24 -2.66 -0.87
N TYR A 46 8.40 -1.45 -1.41
CA TYR A 46 7.68 -1.08 -2.63
C TYR A 46 8.15 -1.91 -3.82
N GLU A 47 7.24 -2.68 -4.42
CA GLU A 47 7.48 -3.45 -5.64
C GLU A 47 6.85 -2.72 -6.84
N TYR A 48 7.69 -2.05 -7.63
CA TYR A 48 7.23 -1.49 -8.90
C TYR A 48 7.10 -2.59 -9.95
N ILE A 49 5.88 -2.86 -10.38
CA ILE A 49 5.57 -3.84 -11.42
C ILE A 49 5.06 -3.08 -12.64
N PRO A 50 5.89 -2.95 -13.71
CA PRO A 50 5.48 -2.27 -14.94
C PRO A 50 4.20 -2.86 -15.52
N ALA A 51 3.29 -2.00 -15.94
CA ALA A 51 2.06 -2.38 -16.64
C ALA A 51 1.87 -1.48 -17.86
N ALA A 52 1.20 -1.99 -18.88
CA ALA A 52 0.78 -1.16 -20.00
C ALA A 52 -0.24 -0.13 -19.51
N GLU A 53 -0.09 1.12 -19.92
CA GLU A 53 -0.96 2.22 -19.52
C GLU A 53 -1.88 2.63 -20.67
N THR A 54 -3.12 3.00 -20.33
CA THR A 54 -4.10 3.50 -21.28
C THR A 54 -3.73 4.93 -21.68
N PRO A 55 -3.59 5.25 -22.98
CA PRO A 55 -3.31 6.61 -23.42
C PRO A 55 -4.48 7.55 -23.13
N ALA A 56 -4.18 8.85 -23.00
CA ALA A 56 -5.22 9.87 -22.85
C ALA A 56 -6.16 9.86 -24.07
N PRO A 57 -7.48 10.06 -23.87
CA PRO A 57 -8.40 10.21 -24.99
C PRO A 57 -7.96 11.35 -25.91
N GLU A 58 -8.27 11.24 -27.20
CA GLU A 58 -7.86 12.22 -28.19
C GLU A 58 -8.28 13.64 -27.80
N GLY A 59 -7.34 14.60 -27.89
CA GLY A 59 -7.55 16.00 -27.54
C GLY A 59 -7.41 16.33 -26.05
N TYR A 60 -7.23 15.35 -25.16
CA TYR A 60 -6.99 15.60 -23.74
C TYR A 60 -5.48 15.66 -23.43
N LYS A 61 -5.08 16.63 -22.62
CA LYS A 61 -3.71 16.79 -22.12
C LYS A 61 -3.67 16.83 -20.61
N ALA A 62 -2.70 16.16 -20.00
CA ALA A 62 -2.51 16.19 -18.56
C ALA A 62 -2.03 17.59 -18.12
N PHE A 63 -2.51 18.09 -16.98
CA PHE A 63 -2.17 19.43 -16.52
C PHE A 63 -1.96 19.58 -15.01
N TYR A 64 -2.33 18.57 -14.21
CA TYR A 64 -2.25 18.62 -12.76
C TYR A 64 -2.27 17.22 -12.14
N VAL A 65 -1.56 17.04 -11.03
CA VAL A 65 -1.57 15.80 -10.23
C VAL A 65 -1.90 16.06 -8.76
N ASN A 66 -2.80 15.25 -8.22
CA ASN A 66 -3.16 15.24 -6.80
C ASN A 66 -2.70 13.90 -6.19
N HIS A 67 -1.76 13.96 -5.26
CA HIS A 67 -1.01 12.79 -4.79
C HIS A 67 -1.14 12.59 -3.28
N TYR A 68 -1.18 11.32 -2.87
CA TYR A 68 -0.88 10.86 -1.52
C TYR A 68 0.13 9.73 -1.58
N GLY A 69 1.21 9.82 -0.80
CA GLY A 69 2.18 8.75 -0.60
C GLY A 69 2.31 8.37 0.88
N ARG A 70 2.23 7.08 1.19
CA ARG A 70 2.77 6.52 2.43
C ARG A 70 4.27 6.78 2.47
N HIS A 71 4.84 6.98 3.66
CA HIS A 71 6.29 6.97 3.82
C HIS A 71 6.93 5.71 3.19
N GLY A 72 8.20 5.83 2.77
CA GLY A 72 8.93 4.71 2.22
C GLY A 72 9.29 3.64 3.26
N SER A 73 10.05 2.65 2.83
CA SER A 73 10.70 1.67 3.69
C SER A 73 11.41 2.34 4.85
N ARG A 74 11.28 1.73 6.02
CA ARG A 74 11.72 2.30 7.28
C ARG A 74 12.28 1.22 8.17
N ARG A 75 13.06 1.64 9.15
CA ARG A 75 13.39 0.82 10.31
C ARG A 75 12.11 0.54 11.10
N SER A 76 12.08 -0.60 11.79
CA SER A 76 11.00 -1.02 12.69
C SER A 76 10.56 0.12 13.59
N THR A 77 9.26 0.43 13.56
CA THR A 77 8.57 1.19 14.60
C THR A 77 8.25 0.24 15.73
N ASN A 78 8.12 0.75 16.95
CA ASN A 78 7.84 -0.07 18.14
C ASN A 78 8.95 -1.12 18.38
N TRP A 79 8.69 -1.97 19.35
CA TRP A 79 9.58 -3.00 19.82
C TRP A 79 9.64 -4.24 18.91
N TYR A 80 9.32 -4.26 17.60
CA TYR A 80 9.28 -5.54 16.82
C TYR A 80 10.65 -6.20 16.68
N ALA A 81 11.57 -5.56 15.92
CA ALA A 81 12.95 -6.05 15.74
C ALA A 81 13.65 -6.22 17.10
N GLU A 82 13.33 -5.32 18.03
CA GLU A 82 13.83 -5.35 19.40
C GLU A 82 13.30 -6.53 20.22
N THR A 83 12.00 -6.84 20.13
CA THR A 83 11.37 -7.97 20.84
C THR A 83 11.90 -9.28 20.31
N GLY A 84 12.02 -9.42 18.99
CA GLY A 84 12.66 -10.60 18.37
C GLY A 84 14.08 -10.78 18.90
N TYR A 85 14.89 -9.71 18.91
CA TYR A 85 16.25 -9.73 19.45
C TYR A 85 16.31 -10.10 20.94
N TYR A 86 15.53 -9.44 21.80
CA TYR A 86 15.59 -9.71 23.24
C TYR A 86 15.03 -11.08 23.60
N ASN A 87 14.02 -11.58 22.88
CA ASN A 87 13.49 -12.93 23.09
C ASN A 87 14.55 -13.99 22.79
N ILE A 88 15.21 -13.92 21.62
CA ILE A 88 16.26 -14.89 21.30
C ILE A 88 17.53 -14.70 22.14
N LYS A 89 17.84 -13.46 22.57
CA LYS A 89 18.92 -13.18 23.51
C LYS A 89 18.71 -13.82 24.87
N LYS A 90 17.46 -13.86 25.38
CA LYS A 90 17.14 -14.57 26.64
C LYS A 90 17.42 -16.07 26.50
N ALA A 91 16.96 -16.68 25.41
CA ALA A 91 17.25 -18.10 25.12
C ALA A 91 18.76 -18.37 25.00
N LYS A 92 19.51 -17.46 24.34
CA LYS A 92 20.98 -17.54 24.29
C LYS A 92 21.61 -17.50 25.68
N LYS A 93 21.19 -16.55 26.52
CA LYS A 93 21.72 -16.38 27.88
C LYS A 93 21.44 -17.61 28.76
N ALA A 94 20.32 -18.29 28.53
CA ALA A 94 19.97 -19.55 29.21
C ALA A 94 20.71 -20.78 28.62
N GLY A 95 21.44 -20.65 27.52
CA GLY A 95 22.18 -21.76 26.89
C GLY A 95 21.29 -22.78 26.17
N ILE A 96 20.02 -22.42 25.90
CA ILE A 96 19.00 -23.35 25.39
C ILE A 96 18.82 -23.28 23.86
N LEU A 97 19.62 -22.50 23.14
CA LEU A 97 19.59 -22.47 21.67
C LEU A 97 20.17 -23.76 21.07
N THR A 98 19.56 -24.25 20.00
CA THR A 98 20.15 -25.26 19.09
C THR A 98 21.27 -24.61 18.25
N PRO A 99 22.06 -25.39 17.48
CA PRO A 99 23.00 -24.80 16.51
C PRO A 99 22.30 -23.83 15.52
N LEU A 100 21.12 -24.21 15.01
CA LEU A 100 20.32 -23.33 14.14
C LEU A 100 19.81 -22.09 14.89
N GLY A 101 19.45 -22.23 16.17
CA GLY A 101 19.07 -21.10 17.03
C GLY A 101 20.22 -20.11 17.28
N GLU A 102 21.46 -20.59 17.37
CA GLU A 102 22.65 -19.73 17.45
C GLU A 102 22.89 -18.96 16.14
N GLU A 103 22.64 -19.58 14.99
CA GLU A 103 22.65 -18.87 13.70
C GLU A 103 21.56 -17.79 13.65
N LEU A 104 20.33 -18.14 14.06
CA LEU A 104 19.21 -17.20 14.10
C LEU A 104 19.53 -16.02 15.02
N TYR A 105 20.14 -16.25 16.19
CA TYR A 105 20.57 -15.19 17.10
C TYR A 105 21.52 -14.21 16.39
N ASN A 106 22.49 -14.72 15.63
CA ASN A 106 23.46 -13.88 14.94
C ASN A 106 22.78 -13.04 13.84
N ASP A 107 21.88 -13.62 13.06
CA ASP A 107 21.18 -12.91 11.98
C ASP A 107 20.22 -11.85 12.56
N VAL A 108 19.44 -12.20 13.58
CA VAL A 108 18.57 -11.25 14.30
C VAL A 108 19.37 -10.13 14.96
N SER A 109 20.55 -10.43 15.52
CA SER A 109 21.42 -9.41 16.12
C SER A 109 21.91 -8.38 15.10
N LYS A 110 22.24 -8.80 13.88
CA LYS A 110 22.62 -7.90 12.79
C LYS A 110 21.45 -7.02 12.36
N ILE A 111 20.26 -7.60 12.19
CA ILE A 111 19.05 -6.83 11.87
C ILE A 111 18.78 -5.79 12.96
N TYR A 112 18.84 -6.19 14.23
CA TYR A 112 18.60 -5.27 15.34
C TYR A 112 19.61 -4.12 15.39
N ALA A 113 20.88 -4.36 15.05
CA ALA A 113 21.91 -3.32 15.02
C ALA A 113 21.56 -2.16 14.07
N GLU A 114 20.90 -2.44 12.93
CA GLU A 114 20.43 -1.42 11.98
C GLU A 114 19.28 -0.55 12.51
N HIS A 115 18.67 -0.94 13.63
CA HIS A 115 17.52 -0.28 14.23
C HIS A 115 17.89 0.54 15.48
N VAL A 116 19.02 0.25 16.12
CA VAL A 116 19.47 0.94 17.33
C VAL A 116 19.57 2.44 17.05
N ASP A 117 18.97 3.24 17.93
CA ASP A 117 18.88 4.71 17.84
C ASP A 117 18.20 5.28 16.59
N MET A 118 17.60 4.43 15.75
CA MET A 118 16.98 4.78 14.47
C MET A 118 15.54 4.26 14.36
N VAL A 119 14.88 4.00 15.49
CA VAL A 119 13.56 3.37 15.57
C VAL A 119 12.52 4.20 14.81
N GLY A 120 11.89 3.57 13.81
CA GLY A 120 10.84 4.19 13.00
C GLY A 120 11.30 5.25 11.99
N GLU A 121 12.61 5.47 11.86
CA GLU A 121 13.19 6.37 10.85
C GLU A 121 13.16 5.76 9.46
N LEU A 122 13.14 6.63 8.44
CA LEU A 122 13.21 6.21 7.04
C LEU A 122 14.53 5.48 6.77
N SER A 123 14.52 4.47 5.92
CA SER A 123 15.73 3.80 5.44
C SER A 123 16.22 4.39 4.13
N GLU A 124 17.44 4.02 3.77
CA GLU A 124 18.09 4.33 2.49
C GLU A 124 17.28 3.74 1.33
N ARG A 125 16.71 2.55 1.52
CA ARG A 125 15.72 1.98 0.60
C ARG A 125 14.50 2.88 0.45
N GLY A 126 13.90 3.34 1.55
CA GLY A 126 12.74 4.21 1.52
C GLY A 126 13.00 5.53 0.79
N ALA A 127 14.21 6.07 0.92
CA ALA A 127 14.65 7.24 0.15
C ALA A 127 14.65 6.95 -1.37
N ARG A 128 15.22 5.81 -1.79
CA ARG A 128 15.23 5.41 -3.21
C ARG A 128 13.85 5.13 -3.77
N GLU A 129 12.95 4.55 -2.98
CA GLU A 129 11.56 4.33 -3.37
C GLU A 129 10.88 5.65 -3.74
N HIS A 130 10.95 6.67 -2.88
CA HIS A 130 10.32 7.97 -3.13
C HIS A 130 10.94 8.72 -4.31
N ARG A 131 12.27 8.66 -4.47
CA ARG A 131 12.95 9.22 -5.64
C ARG A 131 12.47 8.57 -6.95
N ALA A 132 12.42 7.24 -6.96
CA ALA A 132 12.04 6.50 -8.15
C ALA A 132 10.54 6.69 -8.51
N ILE A 133 9.64 6.80 -7.53
CA ILE A 133 8.22 7.10 -7.78
C ILE A 133 8.08 8.51 -8.38
N ALA A 134 8.81 9.51 -7.83
CA ALA A 134 8.81 10.87 -8.37
C ALA A 134 9.34 10.95 -9.80
N GLU A 135 10.45 10.27 -10.10
CA GLU A 135 11.02 10.19 -11.45
C GLU A 135 10.03 9.56 -12.43
N ARG A 136 9.40 8.43 -12.08
CA ARG A 136 8.39 7.80 -12.94
C ARG A 136 7.17 8.67 -13.15
N LEU A 137 6.69 9.38 -12.12
CA LEU A 137 5.61 10.35 -12.26
C LEU A 137 5.99 11.46 -13.26
N TYR A 138 7.21 12.01 -13.16
CA TYR A 138 7.71 13.01 -14.11
C TYR A 138 7.76 12.45 -15.54
N TRP A 139 8.41 11.30 -15.74
CA TRP A 139 8.58 10.73 -17.07
C TRP A 139 7.26 10.27 -17.71
N ARG A 140 6.26 9.94 -16.88
CA ARG A 140 4.91 9.61 -17.34
C ARG A 140 4.15 10.85 -17.83
N TYR A 141 4.35 12.00 -17.18
CA TYR A 141 3.63 13.24 -17.49
C TYR A 141 4.54 14.48 -17.52
N PRO A 142 5.57 14.52 -18.39
CA PRO A 142 6.52 15.62 -18.42
C PRO A 142 5.84 16.96 -18.75
N GLU A 143 4.71 16.94 -19.44
CA GLU A 143 3.93 18.14 -19.77
C GLU A 143 3.30 18.84 -18.55
N ILE A 144 3.04 18.11 -17.45
CA ILE A 144 2.55 18.72 -16.21
C ILE A 144 3.65 19.60 -15.60
N PHE A 145 4.89 19.11 -15.62
CA PHE A 145 6.00 19.69 -14.86
C PHE A 145 6.88 20.66 -15.68
N ASN A 146 6.87 20.53 -17.01
CA ASN A 146 7.56 21.44 -17.92
C ASN A 146 6.63 22.46 -18.59
N GLY A 147 5.38 22.56 -18.11
CA GLY A 147 4.36 23.48 -18.63
C GLY A 147 4.37 24.86 -17.96
N GLU A 148 3.27 25.60 -18.11
CA GLU A 148 3.10 26.94 -17.52
C GLU A 148 2.81 26.92 -16.01
N ARG A 149 2.47 25.74 -15.47
CA ARG A 149 2.17 25.54 -14.04
C ARG A 149 3.46 25.15 -13.33
N THR A 150 3.89 26.00 -12.39
CA THR A 150 5.16 25.80 -11.69
C THR A 150 4.99 25.54 -10.20
N GLU A 151 3.81 25.72 -9.62
CA GLU A 151 3.62 25.62 -8.17
C GLU A 151 3.35 24.18 -7.72
N VAL A 152 4.03 23.75 -6.66
CA VAL A 152 3.84 22.46 -6.00
C VAL A 152 3.59 22.68 -4.52
N ASP A 153 2.49 22.15 -3.97
CA ASP A 153 2.28 22.16 -2.51
C ASP A 153 2.64 20.78 -1.99
N ALA A 154 3.60 20.71 -1.08
CA ALA A 154 4.04 19.47 -0.47
C ALA A 154 3.73 19.49 1.02
N ARG A 155 2.87 18.55 1.45
CA ARG A 155 2.40 18.43 2.83
C ARG A 155 2.86 17.11 3.40
N ALA A 156 3.36 17.13 4.62
CA ALA A 156 3.66 15.92 5.36
C ALA A 156 2.95 15.89 6.71
N SER A 157 2.70 14.66 7.17
CA SER A 157 2.46 14.37 8.57
C SER A 157 3.60 14.92 9.45
N THR A 158 3.39 15.06 10.76
CA THR A 158 4.45 15.51 11.69
C THR A 158 5.48 14.43 12.01
N VAL A 159 5.33 13.22 11.47
CA VAL A 159 6.24 12.10 11.73
C VAL A 159 7.45 12.21 10.79
N GLN A 160 8.65 12.16 11.36
CA GLN A 160 9.92 12.45 10.68
C GLN A 160 10.10 11.66 9.36
N ARG A 161 9.87 10.34 9.36
CA ARG A 161 9.92 9.53 8.13
C ARG A 161 9.01 10.01 7.00
N CYS A 162 7.86 10.64 7.29
CA CYS A 162 6.98 11.20 6.27
C CYS A 162 7.56 12.50 5.68
N ILE A 163 8.16 13.33 6.54
CA ILE A 163 8.85 14.57 6.12
C ILE A 163 10.08 14.24 5.25
N ILE A 164 10.86 13.24 5.64
CA ILE A 164 12.04 12.81 4.87
C ILE A 164 11.61 12.14 3.55
N SER A 165 10.52 11.35 3.55
CA SER A 165 9.93 10.82 2.31
C SER A 165 9.52 11.93 1.34
N MET A 166 8.81 12.94 1.87
CA MET A 166 8.44 14.14 1.10
C MET A 166 9.67 14.80 0.49
N ALA A 167 10.73 15.02 1.29
CA ALA A 167 11.95 15.66 0.82
C ALA A 167 12.63 14.89 -0.33
N HIS A 168 12.73 13.56 -0.23
CA HIS A 168 13.30 12.74 -1.31
C HIS A 168 12.46 12.76 -2.57
N PHE A 169 11.13 12.68 -2.45
CA PHE A 169 10.22 12.77 -3.59
C PHE A 169 10.34 14.13 -4.30
N THR A 170 10.27 15.22 -3.54
CA THR A 170 10.32 16.58 -4.12
C THR A 170 11.70 16.91 -4.67
N SER A 171 12.79 16.42 -4.05
CA SER A 171 14.13 16.58 -4.60
C SER A 171 14.28 15.89 -5.96
N SER A 172 13.73 14.68 -6.13
CA SER A 172 13.74 14.02 -7.45
C SER A 172 12.92 14.78 -8.48
N LEU A 173 11.76 15.34 -8.10
CA LEU A 173 10.99 16.18 -9.03
C LEU A 173 11.74 17.47 -9.39
N ASP A 174 12.42 18.10 -8.44
CA ASP A 174 13.26 19.28 -8.67
C ASP A 174 14.43 18.98 -9.61
N ASP A 175 15.11 17.83 -9.42
CA ASP A 175 16.16 17.34 -10.30
C ASP A 175 15.66 17.17 -11.75
N CYS A 176 14.42 16.70 -11.94
CA CYS A 176 13.79 16.52 -13.25
C CYS A 176 13.22 17.82 -13.85
N ALA A 177 12.73 18.74 -13.01
CA ALA A 177 12.01 19.95 -13.40
C ALA A 177 12.36 21.14 -12.48
N PRO A 178 13.54 21.75 -12.63
CA PRO A 178 14.06 22.77 -11.69
C PRO A 178 13.31 24.12 -11.75
N ALA A 179 12.33 24.27 -12.65
CA ALA A 179 11.47 25.44 -12.71
C ALA A 179 10.31 25.39 -11.69
N LEU A 180 10.09 24.24 -11.06
CA LEU A 180 9.05 24.07 -10.04
C LEU A 180 9.36 24.90 -8.79
N LYS A 181 8.30 25.32 -8.10
CA LYS A 181 8.34 26.11 -6.88
C LYS A 181 7.58 25.37 -5.80
N PHE A 182 8.30 24.92 -4.78
CA PHE A 182 7.75 24.06 -3.74
C PHE A 182 7.39 24.86 -2.47
N ASP A 183 6.15 24.71 -2.03
CA ASP A 183 5.69 25.13 -0.71
C ASP A 183 5.64 23.90 0.21
N PHE A 184 6.47 23.89 1.25
CA PHE A 184 6.52 22.79 2.22
C PHE A 184 5.67 23.10 3.46
N ARG A 185 4.79 22.16 3.84
CA ARG A 185 3.90 22.33 5.01
C ARG A 185 3.86 21.08 5.87
N THR A 186 3.98 21.27 7.18
CA THR A 186 3.75 20.24 8.18
C THR A 186 3.10 20.86 9.42
N GLY A 187 2.65 20.03 10.36
CA GLY A 187 2.03 20.46 11.60
C GLY A 187 0.68 19.81 11.82
N LYS A 188 0.15 19.98 13.04
CA LYS A 188 -1.09 19.31 13.50
C LYS A 188 -2.28 19.56 12.57
N LYS A 189 -2.37 20.74 11.93
CA LYS A 189 -3.43 21.03 10.95
C LYS A 189 -3.38 20.10 9.74
N HIS A 190 -2.20 19.88 9.17
CA HIS A 190 -2.01 19.01 8.00
C HIS A 190 -2.04 17.53 8.39
N TRP A 191 -1.51 17.19 9.56
CA TRP A 191 -1.65 15.85 10.14
C TRP A 191 -3.10 15.42 10.13
N ARG A 192 -4.03 16.23 10.66
CA ARG A 192 -5.47 15.94 10.68
C ARG A 192 -5.99 15.55 9.28
N ILE A 193 -5.69 16.34 8.25
CA ILE A 193 -6.14 16.01 6.89
C ILE A 193 -5.52 14.70 6.38
N ILE A 194 -4.23 14.45 6.66
CA ILE A 194 -3.44 13.37 6.04
C ILE A 194 -3.58 12.05 6.81
N ASN A 195 -3.83 12.10 8.11
CA ASN A 195 -3.91 10.95 8.99
C ASN A 195 -4.79 11.25 10.21
N HIS A 196 -5.75 10.38 10.49
CA HIS A 196 -6.63 10.53 11.64
C HIS A 196 -6.87 9.20 12.35
N GLU A 197 -7.09 9.32 13.66
CA GLU A 197 -7.62 8.22 14.45
C GLU A 197 -9.12 8.13 14.20
N TYR A 198 -9.59 6.93 13.93
CA TYR A 198 -11.00 6.61 13.87
C TYR A 198 -11.51 6.19 15.27
N TYR A 199 -12.83 6.21 15.46
CA TYR A 199 -13.42 6.08 16.80
C TYR A 199 -13.25 4.66 17.37
N ASP A 200 -13.26 4.52 18.70
CA ASP A 200 -13.15 3.22 19.38
C ASP A 200 -11.94 2.35 18.98
N ARG A 201 -10.77 3.00 18.83
CA ARG A 201 -9.47 2.37 18.57
C ARG A 201 -9.19 1.17 19.48
N LYS A 202 -9.65 1.23 20.74
CA LYS A 202 -9.44 0.16 21.73
C LYS A 202 -10.19 -1.11 21.38
N SER A 203 -11.48 -1.04 21.02
CA SER A 203 -12.24 -2.24 20.62
C SER A 203 -11.73 -2.81 19.31
N ILE A 204 -11.39 -1.95 18.34
CA ILE A 204 -10.78 -2.37 17.07
C ILE A 204 -9.49 -3.13 17.34
N SER A 205 -8.58 -2.55 18.12
CA SER A 205 -7.31 -3.20 18.47
C SER A 205 -7.52 -4.52 19.18
N LYS A 206 -8.46 -4.61 20.13
CA LYS A 206 -8.78 -5.86 20.81
C LYS A 206 -9.25 -6.94 19.83
N TYR A 207 -10.17 -6.60 18.93
CA TYR A 207 -10.65 -7.54 17.91
C TYR A 207 -9.55 -7.94 16.93
N CYS A 208 -8.71 -6.99 16.51
CA CYS A 208 -7.57 -7.23 15.62
C CYS A 208 -6.60 -8.27 16.20
N GLU A 209 -6.31 -8.21 17.50
CA GLU A 209 -5.49 -9.23 18.15
C GLU A 209 -6.22 -10.57 18.30
N GLN A 210 -7.54 -10.56 18.54
CA GLN A 210 -8.35 -11.79 18.59
C GLN A 210 -8.41 -12.52 17.25
N VAL A 211 -8.59 -11.79 16.14
CA VAL A 211 -8.61 -12.42 14.80
C VAL A 211 -7.22 -12.94 14.43
N LYS A 212 -6.15 -12.20 14.74
CA LYS A 212 -4.76 -12.66 14.53
C LYS A 212 -4.51 -13.98 15.27
N ASP A 213 -4.83 -14.01 16.57
CA ASP A 213 -4.64 -15.19 17.42
C ASP A 213 -5.51 -16.38 16.96
N SER A 214 -6.76 -16.14 16.54
CA SER A 214 -7.63 -17.20 16.02
C SER A 214 -7.10 -17.78 14.70
N VAL A 215 -6.63 -16.94 13.78
CA VAL A 215 -6.14 -17.40 12.47
C VAL A 215 -4.84 -18.20 12.64
N ILE A 216 -3.88 -17.69 13.40
CA ILE A 216 -2.58 -18.37 13.55
C ILE A 216 -2.71 -19.75 14.20
N ARG A 217 -3.55 -19.87 15.25
CA ARG A 217 -3.80 -21.13 15.96
C ARG A 217 -4.61 -22.15 15.14
N ALA A 218 -5.40 -21.68 14.17
CA ALA A 218 -6.12 -22.56 13.26
C ALA A 218 -5.22 -23.10 12.13
N MET A 219 -4.19 -22.35 11.76
CA MET A 219 -3.35 -22.67 10.59
C MET A 219 -2.07 -23.44 10.91
N MET A 220 -1.46 -23.25 12.10
CA MET A 220 -0.19 -23.90 12.40
C MET A 220 0.00 -24.26 13.87
N ASP A 221 0.84 -25.28 14.10
CA ASP A 221 1.43 -25.60 15.39
C ASP A 221 2.91 -25.14 15.39
N PRO A 222 3.32 -24.26 16.32
CA PRO A 222 4.68 -23.71 16.37
C PRO A 222 5.73 -24.74 16.83
N THR A 223 5.33 -25.94 17.24
CA THR A 223 6.23 -26.98 17.80
C THR A 223 7.42 -27.28 16.89
N ARG A 224 7.24 -27.35 15.56
CA ARG A 224 8.36 -27.58 14.63
C ARG A 224 9.36 -26.43 14.68
N PHE A 225 8.89 -25.19 14.56
CA PHE A 225 9.74 -24.00 14.66
C PHE A 225 10.49 -23.97 15.99
N MET A 226 9.78 -24.14 17.11
CA MET A 226 10.37 -24.12 18.44
C MET A 226 11.45 -25.18 18.60
N ASN A 227 11.20 -26.43 18.21
CA ASN A 227 12.18 -27.52 18.33
C ASN A 227 13.39 -27.32 17.40
N SER A 228 13.24 -26.56 16.32
CA SER A 228 14.37 -26.23 15.44
C SER A 228 15.31 -25.18 16.03
N ILE A 229 14.80 -24.28 16.89
CA ILE A 229 15.52 -23.13 17.46
C ILE A 229 15.93 -23.34 18.93
N ILE A 230 15.09 -24.03 19.71
CA ILE A 230 15.20 -24.22 21.17
C ILE A 230 15.37 -25.72 21.48
N LYS A 231 16.36 -26.07 22.30
CA LYS A 231 16.63 -27.45 22.74
C LYS A 231 15.56 -27.98 23.71
N ALA A 232 15.45 -27.32 24.86
CA ALA A 232 14.49 -27.60 25.92
C ALA A 232 14.34 -26.31 26.74
N ASP A 233 13.10 -25.97 27.11
CA ASP A 233 12.81 -24.77 27.90
C ASP A 233 12.04 -25.12 29.20
N PRO A 234 12.67 -25.85 30.14
CA PRO A 234 12.00 -26.33 31.34
C PRO A 234 11.53 -25.18 32.26
N ASP A 235 12.19 -24.03 32.17
CA ASP A 235 11.92 -22.86 33.00
C ASP A 235 10.98 -21.85 32.32
N GLY A 236 10.51 -22.14 31.09
CA GLY A 236 9.60 -21.26 30.34
C GLY A 236 10.24 -19.91 29.96
N VAL A 237 11.54 -19.88 29.69
CA VAL A 237 12.32 -18.69 29.33
C VAL A 237 11.78 -17.99 28.07
N VAL A 238 11.31 -18.75 27.08
CA VAL A 238 10.81 -18.18 25.81
C VAL A 238 9.35 -17.74 25.87
N GLY A 239 8.60 -18.17 26.90
CA GLY A 239 7.18 -17.82 27.06
C GLY A 239 6.27 -18.52 26.05
N ASP A 240 5.28 -17.79 25.53
CA ASP A 240 4.33 -18.33 24.55
C ASP A 240 5.02 -18.62 23.19
N PRO A 241 5.00 -19.88 22.71
CA PRO A 241 5.60 -20.27 21.43
C PRO A 241 5.16 -19.43 20.23
N TYR A 242 3.87 -19.07 20.17
CA TYR A 242 3.34 -18.25 19.07
C TYR A 242 3.94 -16.84 19.11
N ALA A 243 3.94 -16.20 20.29
CA ALA A 243 4.54 -14.88 20.46
C ALA A 243 6.06 -14.88 20.18
N PHE A 244 6.78 -15.93 20.56
CA PHE A 244 8.21 -16.06 20.24
C PHE A 244 8.42 -16.13 18.72
N MET A 245 7.72 -17.04 18.05
CA MET A 245 7.80 -17.24 16.60
C MET A 245 7.43 -15.97 15.82
N GLU A 246 6.33 -15.32 16.18
CA GLU A 246 5.88 -14.04 15.62
C GLU A 246 6.94 -12.95 15.78
N SER A 247 7.61 -12.87 16.94
CA SER A 247 8.65 -11.86 17.18
C SER A 247 9.86 -12.05 16.27
N ILE A 248 10.20 -13.29 15.92
CA ILE A 248 11.25 -13.60 14.94
C ILE A 248 10.75 -13.32 13.52
N PHE A 249 9.53 -13.74 13.19
CA PHE A 249 8.92 -13.53 11.88
C PHE A 249 8.90 -12.04 11.52
N THR A 250 8.37 -11.19 12.42
CA THR A 250 8.29 -9.74 12.22
C THR A 250 9.67 -9.07 12.11
N THR A 251 10.67 -9.58 12.84
CA THR A 251 12.06 -9.11 12.73
C THR A 251 12.67 -9.46 11.37
N GLY A 252 12.44 -10.68 10.87
CA GLY A 252 12.85 -11.07 9.53
C GLY A 252 12.13 -10.27 8.45
N ALA A 253 10.82 -10.13 8.57
CA ALA A 253 9.95 -9.47 7.61
C ALA A 253 10.34 -8.00 7.39
N ILE A 254 10.66 -7.25 8.45
CA ILE A 254 11.05 -5.83 8.34
C ILE A 254 12.45 -5.66 7.75
N SER A 255 13.32 -6.68 7.77
CA SER A 255 14.70 -6.56 7.29
C SER A 255 14.81 -6.18 5.81
N GLN A 256 13.82 -6.54 4.99
CA GLN A 256 13.75 -6.16 3.57
C GLN A 256 13.65 -4.64 3.35
N CYS A 257 13.21 -3.89 4.37
CA CYS A 257 13.16 -2.44 4.34
C CYS A 257 14.55 -1.80 4.47
N LEU A 258 15.60 -2.58 4.74
CA LEU A 258 16.98 -2.13 4.88
C LEU A 258 17.80 -2.50 3.63
N ASP A 259 19.00 -1.93 3.51
CA ASP A 259 19.95 -2.29 2.44
C ASP A 259 20.66 -3.64 2.70
N TYR A 260 20.33 -4.28 3.82
CA TYR A 260 20.83 -5.59 4.22
C TYR A 260 19.65 -6.52 4.57
N PRO A 261 18.99 -7.15 3.59
CA PRO A 261 18.00 -8.17 3.87
C PRO A 261 18.72 -9.45 4.32
N ALA A 262 18.52 -9.85 5.57
CA ALA A 262 18.84 -11.21 5.97
C ALA A 262 17.65 -12.10 5.64
N ASP A 263 17.88 -13.22 4.95
CA ASP A 263 16.82 -14.17 4.58
C ASP A 263 16.37 -15.02 5.78
N VAL A 264 15.78 -14.36 6.78
CA VAL A 264 15.28 -15.02 8.00
C VAL A 264 14.09 -15.92 7.66
N LEU A 265 13.19 -15.46 6.80
CA LEU A 265 11.98 -16.19 6.43
C LEU A 265 12.33 -17.48 5.67
N GLY A 266 13.20 -17.41 4.66
CA GLY A 266 13.61 -18.58 3.89
C GLY A 266 14.53 -19.54 4.65
N LYS A 267 15.34 -19.05 5.60
CA LYS A 267 16.32 -19.87 6.33
C LYS A 267 15.74 -20.62 7.54
N TYR A 268 14.79 -20.02 8.27
CA TYR A 268 14.38 -20.54 9.59
C TYR A 268 12.93 -21.02 9.65
N PHE A 269 12.09 -20.63 8.70
CA PHE A 269 10.68 -21.01 8.63
C PHE A 269 10.44 -21.98 7.48
N THR A 270 9.42 -22.83 7.61
CA THR A 270 8.86 -23.51 6.45
C THR A 270 7.91 -22.56 5.70
N PHE A 271 7.58 -22.89 4.45
CA PHE A 271 6.61 -22.10 3.69
C PHE A 271 5.25 -22.03 4.40
N ASP A 272 4.76 -23.13 4.96
CA ASP A 272 3.46 -23.19 5.63
C ASP A 272 3.44 -22.32 6.90
N GLU A 273 4.56 -22.26 7.63
CA GLU A 273 4.74 -21.37 8.77
C GLU A 273 4.74 -19.89 8.36
N VAL A 274 5.43 -19.55 7.26
CA VAL A 274 5.40 -18.19 6.69
C VAL A 274 4.00 -17.82 6.22
N LEU A 275 3.30 -18.75 5.58
CA LEU A 275 1.94 -18.54 5.09
C LEU A 275 0.97 -18.31 6.26
N ALA A 276 1.07 -19.08 7.34
CA ALA A 276 0.23 -18.93 8.52
C ALA A 276 0.47 -17.58 9.22
N GLU A 277 1.73 -17.19 9.42
CA GLU A 277 2.09 -15.87 9.97
C GLU A 277 1.56 -14.73 9.09
N TYR A 278 1.77 -14.82 7.77
CA TYR A 278 1.23 -13.88 6.80
C TYR A 278 -0.30 -13.80 6.90
N CYS A 279 -1.02 -14.92 6.88
CA CYS A 279 -2.47 -14.94 6.93
C CYS A 279 -2.99 -14.30 8.22
N SER A 280 -2.34 -14.54 9.35
CA SER A 280 -2.71 -13.93 10.64
C SER A 280 -2.55 -12.40 10.63
N TYR A 281 -1.43 -11.90 10.14
CA TYR A 281 -1.16 -10.46 10.02
C TYR A 281 -2.03 -9.80 8.95
N ASN A 282 -2.27 -10.48 7.84
CA ASN A 282 -3.10 -10.01 6.74
C ASN A 282 -4.55 -9.80 7.21
N SER A 283 -5.11 -10.78 7.94
CA SER A 283 -6.42 -10.67 8.59
C SER A 283 -6.49 -9.51 9.59
N ARG A 284 -5.48 -9.39 10.45
CA ARG A 284 -5.35 -8.27 11.39
C ARG A 284 -5.38 -6.92 10.66
N MET A 285 -4.56 -6.77 9.62
CA MET A 285 -4.43 -5.50 8.89
C MET A 285 -5.69 -5.13 8.12
N TYR A 286 -6.37 -6.12 7.57
CA TYR A 286 -7.63 -5.89 6.90
C TYR A 286 -8.73 -5.41 7.88
N ALA A 287 -8.79 -5.97 9.09
CA ALA A 287 -9.67 -5.47 10.15
C ALA A 287 -9.33 -4.03 10.57
N ASP A 288 -8.02 -3.74 10.71
CA ASP A 288 -7.52 -2.49 11.27
C ASP A 288 -7.56 -1.32 10.28
N MET A 289 -7.42 -1.56 8.98
CA MET A 289 -7.15 -0.49 8.02
C MET A 289 -7.92 -0.59 6.69
N SER A 290 -8.78 -1.60 6.53
CA SER A 290 -9.53 -1.82 5.29
C SER A 290 -11.04 -1.90 5.51
N ASN A 291 -11.78 -2.21 4.45
CA ASN A 291 -13.25 -2.24 4.39
C ASN A 291 -13.88 -3.48 5.05
N SER A 292 -13.35 -3.94 6.17
CA SER A 292 -13.86 -5.11 6.88
C SER A 292 -15.35 -4.99 7.22
N LEU A 293 -16.07 -6.12 7.29
CA LEU A 293 -17.48 -6.10 7.71
C LEU A 293 -17.63 -5.57 9.14
N GLU A 294 -16.65 -5.87 10.00
CA GLU A 294 -16.66 -5.56 11.42
C GLU A 294 -16.41 -4.07 11.69
N PHE A 295 -15.37 -3.49 11.07
CA PHE A 295 -14.91 -2.13 11.39
C PHE A 295 -14.69 -1.24 10.18
N GLY A 296 -14.93 -1.71 8.95
CA GLY A 296 -14.65 -0.96 7.73
C GLY A 296 -15.23 0.45 7.70
N ASP A 297 -16.49 0.63 8.12
CA ASP A 297 -17.11 1.98 8.17
C ASP A 297 -16.40 2.91 9.15
N ASN A 298 -15.95 2.38 10.29
CA ASN A 298 -15.23 3.14 11.31
C ASN A 298 -13.85 3.55 10.76
N VAL A 299 -13.14 2.61 10.15
CA VAL A 299 -11.83 2.84 9.54
C VAL A 299 -11.87 3.89 8.42
N ILE A 300 -12.87 3.82 7.51
CA ILE A 300 -13.01 4.78 6.41
C ILE A 300 -13.67 6.10 6.83
N TRP A 301 -14.18 6.22 8.05
CA TRP A 301 -14.75 7.47 8.55
C TRP A 301 -13.69 8.57 8.67
N ALA A 302 -12.49 8.24 9.15
CA ALA A 302 -11.39 9.19 9.29
C ALA A 302 -11.02 9.92 7.99
N PRO A 303 -10.69 9.26 6.87
CA PRO A 303 -10.42 9.95 5.61
C PRO A 303 -11.67 10.69 5.06
N ALA A 304 -12.88 10.22 5.34
CA ALA A 304 -14.12 10.90 4.94
C ALA A 304 -14.30 12.28 5.62
N GLN A 305 -13.69 12.51 6.79
CA GLN A 305 -13.79 13.80 7.49
C GLN A 305 -12.94 14.92 6.88
N GLY A 306 -11.90 14.61 6.10
CA GLY A 306 -10.98 15.66 5.66
C GLY A 306 -10.07 15.34 4.50
N LEU A 307 -9.58 14.10 4.38
CA LEU A 307 -8.66 13.77 3.28
C LEU A 307 -9.39 13.82 1.93
N ALA A 308 -10.58 13.21 1.85
CA ALA A 308 -11.39 13.20 0.65
C ALA A 308 -11.81 14.61 0.22
N GLN A 309 -12.23 15.43 1.19
CA GLN A 309 -12.60 16.81 0.97
C GLN A 309 -11.41 17.65 0.49
N ASP A 310 -10.23 17.49 1.08
CA ASP A 310 -9.03 18.21 0.62
C ASP A 310 -8.59 17.74 -0.78
N PHE A 311 -8.80 16.47 -1.16
CA PHE A 311 -8.60 16.04 -2.55
C PHE A 311 -9.57 16.74 -3.52
N ILE A 312 -10.85 16.87 -3.17
CA ILE A 312 -11.85 17.60 -3.95
C ILE A 312 -11.45 19.07 -4.10
N GLU A 313 -11.17 19.75 -2.98
CA GLU A 313 -10.86 21.18 -2.96
C GLU A 313 -9.61 21.53 -3.77
N ARG A 314 -8.56 20.69 -3.70
CA ARG A 314 -7.37 20.91 -4.55
C ARG A 314 -7.65 20.63 -6.02
N GLY A 315 -8.43 19.61 -6.33
CA GLY A 315 -8.87 19.31 -7.69
C GLY A 315 -9.62 20.49 -8.32
N ASP A 316 -10.66 20.99 -7.64
CA ASP A 316 -11.45 22.13 -8.09
C ASP A 316 -10.58 23.40 -8.24
N ALA A 317 -9.71 23.69 -7.27
CA ALA A 317 -8.80 24.84 -7.34
C ALA A 317 -7.82 24.74 -8.52
N ALA A 318 -7.34 23.53 -8.83
CA ALA A 318 -6.42 23.29 -9.94
C ALA A 318 -7.11 23.38 -11.31
N ILE A 319 -8.43 23.21 -11.41
CA ILE A 319 -9.18 23.32 -12.68
C ILE A 319 -9.28 24.78 -13.15
N SER A 320 -9.18 25.77 -12.26
CA SER A 320 -9.12 27.17 -12.70
C SER A 320 -8.00 27.40 -13.71
N ARG A 321 -8.28 28.14 -14.79
CA ARG A 321 -7.29 28.52 -15.82
C ARG A 321 -6.20 29.43 -15.25
N ASP A 322 -6.52 30.19 -14.21
CA ASP A 322 -5.58 31.08 -13.52
C ASP A 322 -4.66 30.32 -12.55
N SER A 323 -4.98 29.06 -12.24
CA SER A 323 -4.18 28.24 -11.34
C SER A 323 -2.80 27.95 -11.93
N LYS A 324 -1.77 28.22 -11.13
CA LYS A 324 -0.37 27.86 -11.42
C LYS A 324 0.06 26.54 -10.76
N ARG A 325 -0.89 25.84 -10.12
CA ARG A 325 -0.67 24.57 -9.41
C ARG A 325 -0.44 23.43 -10.39
N ALA A 326 0.78 22.89 -10.39
CA ALA A 326 1.16 21.67 -11.11
C ALA A 326 0.86 20.42 -10.28
N ALA A 327 1.09 20.48 -8.96
CA ALA A 327 0.86 19.34 -8.09
C ALA A 327 0.48 19.73 -6.64
N ASP A 328 -0.37 18.91 -6.03
CA ASP A 328 -0.54 18.82 -4.58
C ASP A 328 -0.09 17.44 -4.10
N LEU A 329 0.91 17.40 -3.22
CA LEU A 329 1.56 16.20 -2.73
C LEU A 329 1.31 16.06 -1.23
N ARG A 330 0.82 14.89 -0.78
CA ARG A 330 0.67 14.56 0.64
C ARG A 330 1.52 13.35 0.99
N PHE A 331 2.19 13.39 2.14
CA PHE A 331 3.02 12.31 2.65
C PHE A 331 2.58 11.90 4.06
N GLY A 332 2.16 10.65 4.20
CA GLY A 332 1.55 10.15 5.42
C GLY A 332 1.75 8.65 5.63
N HIS A 333 0.68 7.99 6.06
CA HIS A 333 0.73 6.64 6.63
C HIS A 333 -0.19 5.68 5.86
N ASP A 334 0.08 4.39 6.02
CA ASP A 334 -0.81 3.29 5.63
C ASP A 334 -2.22 3.49 6.17
N THR A 335 -2.33 3.91 7.44
CA THR A 335 -3.58 4.25 8.13
C THR A 335 -4.36 5.42 7.50
N GLY A 336 -3.75 6.20 6.61
CA GLY A 336 -4.44 7.24 5.86
C GLY A 336 -4.81 6.77 4.45
N ILE A 337 -3.83 6.26 3.69
CA ILE A 337 -4.03 5.93 2.28
C ILE A 337 -4.93 4.72 2.06
N LEU A 338 -4.79 3.64 2.84
CA LEU A 338 -5.58 2.43 2.60
C LEU A 338 -7.07 2.66 2.90
N PRO A 339 -7.45 3.31 4.02
CA PRO A 339 -8.84 3.71 4.25
C PRO A 339 -9.36 4.68 3.18
N PHE A 340 -8.53 5.61 2.69
CA PHE A 340 -8.93 6.53 1.63
C PHE A 340 -9.20 5.82 0.30
N ALA A 341 -8.33 4.91 -0.12
CA ALA A 341 -8.57 4.04 -1.27
C ALA A 341 -9.84 3.19 -1.10
N GLY A 342 -10.12 2.71 0.11
CA GLY A 342 -11.36 2.02 0.44
C GLY A 342 -12.61 2.90 0.34
N LEU A 343 -12.53 4.14 0.81
CA LEU A 343 -13.60 5.15 0.67
C LEU A 343 -13.90 5.45 -0.80
N LEU A 344 -12.86 5.64 -1.62
CA LEU A 344 -13.01 5.84 -3.06
C LEU A 344 -13.65 4.64 -3.76
N GLY A 345 -13.50 3.43 -3.19
CA GLY A 345 -13.99 2.20 -3.80
C GLY A 345 -13.05 1.66 -4.88
N LEU A 346 -11.73 1.83 -4.72
CA LEU A 346 -10.78 1.31 -5.70
C LEU A 346 -10.85 -0.22 -5.81
N GLU A 347 -10.82 -0.73 -7.04
CA GLU A 347 -10.85 -2.15 -7.36
C GLU A 347 -9.76 -2.90 -6.57
N GLY A 348 -10.14 -4.02 -5.95
CA GLY A 348 -9.26 -4.83 -5.10
C GLY A 348 -9.06 -4.30 -3.68
N VAL A 349 -9.27 -3.00 -3.42
CA VAL A 349 -9.19 -2.39 -2.07
C VAL A 349 -10.58 -2.30 -1.43
N SER A 350 -11.60 -2.02 -2.22
CA SER A 350 -13.02 -1.87 -1.84
C SER A 350 -13.66 -3.16 -1.28
N LEU A 351 -13.02 -4.32 -1.50
CA LEU A 351 -13.55 -5.62 -1.13
C LEU A 351 -13.98 -5.62 0.34
N ARG A 352 -15.22 -6.03 0.61
CA ARG A 352 -15.81 -6.09 1.94
C ARG A 352 -16.15 -7.53 2.34
N ARG A 353 -15.41 -8.08 3.29
CA ARG A 353 -15.57 -9.44 3.85
C ARG A 353 -15.27 -9.44 5.35
N ARG A 354 -15.47 -10.60 6.00
CA ARG A 354 -14.99 -10.82 7.37
C ARG A 354 -13.47 -10.89 7.36
N SER A 355 -12.84 -10.29 8.36
CA SER A 355 -11.38 -10.24 8.43
C SER A 355 -10.70 -11.60 8.59
N GLY A 356 -11.33 -12.55 9.28
CA GLY A 356 -10.79 -13.91 9.49
C GLY A 356 -10.68 -14.74 8.21
N ASP A 357 -11.49 -14.44 7.18
CA ASP A 357 -11.56 -15.24 5.95
C ASP A 357 -10.89 -14.54 4.76
N ILE A 358 -10.13 -13.47 5.01
CA ILE A 358 -9.73 -12.54 3.95
C ILE A 358 -8.53 -13.00 3.13
N SER A 359 -7.69 -13.87 3.68
CA SER A 359 -6.38 -14.19 3.11
C SER A 359 -6.40 -14.99 1.81
N ASP A 360 -7.58 -15.41 1.33
CA ASP A 360 -7.76 -15.95 -0.02
C ASP A 360 -8.08 -14.86 -1.07
N TYR A 361 -8.50 -13.68 -0.64
CA TYR A 361 -9.10 -12.66 -1.50
C TYR A 361 -8.35 -11.32 -1.51
N TRP A 362 -7.57 -11.01 -0.47
CA TRP A 362 -6.89 -9.72 -0.34
C TRP A 362 -5.50 -9.90 0.22
N SER A 363 -4.56 -9.09 -0.27
CA SER A 363 -3.16 -9.14 0.14
C SER A 363 -2.66 -7.78 0.58
N SER A 364 -2.32 -7.65 1.86
CA SER A 364 -1.74 -6.44 2.45
C SER A 364 -0.44 -6.01 1.80
N SER A 365 0.41 -6.95 1.36
CA SER A 365 1.68 -6.63 0.70
C SER A 365 1.49 -6.04 -0.70
N MET A 366 0.41 -6.39 -1.39
CA MET A 366 0.07 -5.77 -2.68
C MET A 366 -0.74 -4.49 -2.51
N MET A 367 -1.57 -4.43 -1.49
CA MET A 367 -2.55 -3.36 -1.30
C MET A 367 -1.97 -2.18 -0.53
N VAL A 368 -1.04 -2.42 0.41
CA VAL A 368 -0.42 -1.36 1.19
C VAL A 368 1.08 -1.62 1.48
N PRO A 369 1.93 -1.88 0.47
CA PRO A 369 3.38 -1.95 0.68
C PRO A 369 3.96 -0.61 1.19
N MET A 370 5.22 -0.60 1.59
CA MET A 370 5.95 0.65 1.84
C MET A 370 5.88 1.54 0.60
N ALA A 371 5.91 2.87 0.78
CA ALA A 371 5.73 3.84 -0.32
C ALA A 371 4.43 3.68 -1.16
N THR A 372 3.40 3.00 -0.64
CA THR A 372 2.07 2.96 -1.25
C THR A 372 1.64 4.37 -1.64
N ASN A 373 1.15 4.54 -2.87
CA ASN A 373 0.80 5.87 -3.36
C ASN A 373 -0.48 5.86 -4.21
N LEU A 374 -1.17 6.98 -4.17
CA LEU A 374 -2.34 7.28 -4.99
C LEU A 374 -2.07 8.55 -5.78
N GLN A 375 -2.27 8.50 -7.09
CA GLN A 375 -2.08 9.64 -7.99
C GLN A 375 -3.37 9.85 -8.79
N MET A 376 -4.04 10.99 -8.59
CA MET A 376 -5.13 11.44 -9.46
C MET A 376 -4.56 12.44 -10.47
N VAL A 377 -4.55 12.06 -11.74
CA VAL A 377 -4.01 12.88 -12.83
C VAL A 377 -5.16 13.48 -13.60
N TYR A 378 -5.14 14.81 -13.74
CA TYR A 378 -6.21 15.59 -14.35
C TYR A 378 -5.84 15.95 -15.79
N PHE A 379 -6.82 15.79 -16.67
CA PHE A 379 -6.70 16.02 -18.10
C PHE A 379 -7.77 17.01 -18.55
N ARG A 380 -7.43 17.83 -19.54
CA ARG A 380 -8.33 18.82 -20.11
C ARG A 380 -8.27 18.79 -21.63
N ASN A 381 -9.43 18.97 -22.28
CA ASN A 381 -9.51 19.20 -23.73
C ASN A 381 -9.81 20.66 -24.08
N ASP A 382 -9.90 20.96 -25.37
CA ASP A 382 -10.15 22.32 -25.88
C ASP A 382 -11.56 22.86 -25.57
N LYS A 383 -12.47 22.00 -25.08
CA LYS A 383 -13.83 22.38 -24.65
C LYS A 383 -13.94 22.60 -23.13
N ASP A 384 -12.81 22.63 -22.43
CA ASP A 384 -12.73 22.70 -20.96
C ASP A 384 -13.39 21.52 -20.23
N ASP A 385 -13.57 20.38 -20.91
CA ASP A 385 -14.01 19.14 -20.26
C ASP A 385 -12.84 18.51 -19.49
N ILE A 386 -13.13 18.01 -18.28
CA ILE A 386 -12.13 17.52 -17.34
C ILE A 386 -12.30 16.02 -17.10
N LEU A 387 -11.25 15.28 -17.43
CA LEU A 387 -11.13 13.86 -17.08
C LEU A 387 -10.08 13.66 -16.00
N VAL A 388 -10.27 12.63 -15.19
CA VAL A 388 -9.33 12.20 -14.16
C VAL A 388 -9.03 10.72 -14.33
N LYS A 389 -7.74 10.37 -14.24
CA LYS A 389 -7.27 8.98 -14.16
C LYS A 389 -6.62 8.75 -12.81
N ILE A 390 -6.90 7.61 -12.20
CA ILE A 390 -6.37 7.24 -10.89
C ILE A 390 -5.35 6.12 -11.04
N TYR A 391 -4.19 6.31 -10.42
CA TYR A 391 -3.20 5.27 -10.19
C TYR A 391 -3.15 4.92 -8.71
N TYR A 392 -3.11 3.63 -8.41
CA TYR A 392 -2.83 3.10 -7.09
C TYR A 392 -1.60 2.20 -7.16
N ASN A 393 -0.57 2.53 -6.39
CA ASN A 393 0.76 1.93 -6.50
C ASN A 393 1.28 1.96 -7.94
N GLU A 394 1.12 3.11 -8.62
CA GLU A 394 1.51 3.34 -10.02
C GLU A 394 0.84 2.40 -11.04
N ARG A 395 -0.23 1.70 -10.66
CA ARG A 395 -1.08 0.90 -11.56
C ARG A 395 -2.39 1.62 -11.81
N GLU A 396 -2.83 1.67 -13.07
CA GLU A 396 -4.17 2.14 -13.41
C GLU A 396 -5.21 1.31 -12.66
N THR A 397 -6.17 1.97 -12.04
CA THR A 397 -7.22 1.30 -11.25
C THR A 397 -8.58 1.89 -11.56
N LYS A 398 -9.61 1.08 -11.33
CA LYS A 398 -11.01 1.47 -11.47
C LYS A 398 -11.65 1.66 -10.11
N ILE A 399 -12.79 2.33 -10.12
CA ILE A 399 -13.67 2.48 -8.98
C ILE A 399 -14.86 1.53 -9.16
N ASP A 400 -15.10 0.68 -8.18
CA ASP A 400 -16.27 -0.19 -8.15
C ASP A 400 -17.54 0.64 -7.92
N GLY A 401 -18.48 0.54 -8.86
CA GLY A 401 -19.76 1.26 -8.80
C GLY A 401 -19.77 2.64 -9.45
N LEU A 402 -18.65 3.07 -10.06
CA LEU A 402 -18.58 4.28 -10.89
C LEU A 402 -18.12 3.93 -12.31
N ASP A 403 -18.93 4.31 -13.30
CA ASP A 403 -18.59 4.08 -14.70
C ASP A 403 -17.56 5.10 -15.21
N ALA A 404 -16.53 4.59 -15.89
CA ALA A 404 -15.58 5.42 -16.62
C ALA A 404 -16.15 5.84 -17.98
N VAL A 405 -15.75 7.01 -18.48
CA VAL A 405 -16.10 7.47 -19.83
C VAL A 405 -15.45 6.57 -20.89
N THR A 406 -14.17 6.24 -20.66
CA THR A 406 -13.36 5.35 -21.51
C THR A 406 -12.16 4.88 -20.71
N GLY A 407 -11.74 3.61 -20.85
CA GLY A 407 -10.63 3.06 -20.07
C GLY A 407 -10.80 3.31 -18.56
N PRO A 408 -9.78 3.83 -17.85
CA PRO A 408 -9.86 4.29 -16.46
C PRO A 408 -10.02 5.81 -16.32
N TYR A 409 -10.66 6.49 -17.28
CA TYR A 409 -10.89 7.94 -17.28
C TYR A 409 -12.30 8.30 -16.82
N TYR A 410 -12.40 9.04 -15.74
CA TYR A 410 -13.64 9.50 -15.12
C TYR A 410 -13.86 10.98 -15.38
N ARG A 411 -15.10 11.43 -15.62
CA ARG A 411 -15.40 12.87 -15.55
C ARG A 411 -15.17 13.35 -14.13
N TRP A 412 -14.54 14.52 -13.99
CA TRP A 412 -14.26 15.05 -12.66
C TRP A 412 -15.55 15.27 -11.84
N ASP A 413 -16.60 15.78 -12.47
CA ASP A 413 -17.86 16.03 -11.75
C ASP A 413 -18.54 14.74 -11.27
N ASP A 414 -18.48 13.67 -12.07
CA ASP A 414 -19.02 12.35 -11.68
C ASP A 414 -18.20 11.74 -10.54
N LEU A 415 -16.86 11.83 -10.62
CA LEU A 415 -15.96 11.37 -9.57
C LEU A 415 -16.15 12.17 -8.26
N LYS A 416 -16.28 13.49 -8.35
CA LYS A 416 -16.54 14.37 -7.20
C LYS A 416 -17.90 14.06 -6.57
N ALA A 417 -18.95 13.85 -7.37
CA ALA A 417 -20.26 13.45 -6.86
C ALA A 417 -20.20 12.09 -6.14
N TRP A 418 -19.49 11.13 -6.70
CA TRP A 418 -19.24 9.83 -6.09
C TRP A 418 -18.50 9.94 -4.76
N ILE A 419 -17.41 10.70 -4.68
CA ILE A 419 -16.66 10.87 -3.43
C ILE A 419 -17.57 11.46 -2.34
N ASN A 420 -18.36 12.48 -2.67
CA ASN A 420 -19.31 13.07 -1.73
C ASN A 420 -20.39 12.07 -1.27
N SER A 421 -20.98 11.29 -2.19
CA SER A 421 -21.98 10.29 -1.81
C SER A 421 -21.40 9.22 -0.87
N ARG A 422 -20.14 8.81 -1.09
CA ARG A 422 -19.44 7.86 -0.22
C ARG A 422 -19.15 8.45 1.16
N ILE A 423 -18.81 9.74 1.26
CA ILE A 423 -18.69 10.45 2.54
C ILE A 423 -20.03 10.44 3.29
N ASP A 424 -21.12 10.79 2.60
CA ASP A 424 -22.46 10.85 3.19
C ASP A 424 -22.94 9.48 3.68
N GLU A 425 -22.74 8.43 2.89
CA GLU A 425 -23.05 7.05 3.28
C GLU A 425 -22.31 6.62 4.55
N VAL A 426 -21.01 6.90 4.63
CA VAL A 426 -20.20 6.54 5.80
C VAL A 426 -20.68 7.32 7.02
N ASN A 427 -20.89 8.63 6.89
CA ASN A 427 -21.43 9.45 7.98
C ASN A 427 -22.79 8.96 8.46
N ALA A 428 -23.69 8.60 7.54
CA ALA A 428 -25.00 8.04 7.87
C ALA A 428 -24.89 6.70 8.63
N ARG A 429 -24.00 5.79 8.20
CA ARG A 429 -23.76 4.51 8.88
C ARG A 429 -23.15 4.68 10.27
N ILE A 430 -22.31 5.69 10.47
CA ILE A 430 -21.64 5.98 11.74
C ILE A 430 -22.61 6.62 12.75
N ASN A 431 -23.45 7.57 12.30
CA ASN A 431 -24.41 8.26 13.17
C ASN A 431 -25.57 7.36 13.63
N ASN A 432 -25.80 6.22 12.98
CA ASN A 432 -26.87 5.26 13.29
C ASN A 432 -26.40 4.07 14.17
N ARG A 433 -25.14 4.08 14.66
CA ARG A 433 -24.53 2.99 15.45
C ARG A 433 -24.67 3.16 16.96
#